data_AF-A0A4P6URM0-F1
#
_entry.id   AF-A0A4P6URM0-F1
#
_cell.length_a   1.000
_cell.length_b   1.000
_cell.length_c   1.000
_cell.angle_alpha   90.00
_cell.angle_beta   90.00
_cell.angle_gamma   90.00
#
_symmetry.space_group_name_H-M   'P 1'
#
loop_
_entity.id
_entity.type
_entity.pdbx_description
1 polymer ?
#
loop_
_entity_poly.entity_id
_entity_poly.type
_entity_poly.pdbx_seq_one_letter_code
_entity_poly.pdbx_strand_id
1 'polypeptide(L)'
;MVIFLSFIQKLLKGIQFFRNTKEHPIYYLFYFHCVHGITGLYAMERYNEEGCVWKYSYEWKIIYPKKGKHLKHISAWGNELHEDEETRKEFIVAFTPHHHHIPGYRRARKENWDVWTLEETFEFVAYYIQSGKEYKP
;
A
#
# COMPACT_ATOMS: atom_id res chain seq x y z
N MET A 1 6.17 -14.21 19.89
CA MET A 1 5.75 -12.85 19.53
C MET A 1 6.81 -11.78 19.89
N VAL A 2 8.11 -12.07 19.71
CA VAL A 2 9.22 -11.11 19.98
C VAL A 2 10.12 -10.94 18.74
N ILE A 3 10.17 -11.97 17.88
CA ILE A 3 10.97 -11.99 16.66
C ILE A 3 10.39 -11.03 15.59
N PHE A 4 9.06 -10.91 15.51
CA PHE A 4 8.35 -10.07 14.53
C PHE A 4 8.61 -8.57 14.72
N LEU A 5 8.49 -8.07 15.95
CA LEU A 5 8.81 -6.68 16.34
C LEU A 5 10.29 -6.33 16.08
N SER A 6 11.21 -7.25 16.36
CA SER A 6 12.64 -7.02 16.15
C SER A 6 13.04 -6.95 14.67
N PHE A 7 12.30 -7.62 13.79
CA PHE A 7 12.55 -7.64 12.35
C PHE A 7 11.90 -6.45 11.64
N ILE A 8 10.69 -6.05 12.03
CA ILE A 8 10.09 -4.77 11.62
C ILE A 8 11.07 -3.64 11.96
N GLN A 9 11.59 -3.57 13.19
CA GLN A 9 12.62 -2.59 13.57
C GLN A 9 13.90 -2.64 12.71
N LYS A 10 14.29 -3.80 12.16
CA LYS A 10 15.42 -3.94 11.22
C LYS A 10 15.08 -3.50 9.79
N LEU A 11 13.85 -3.76 9.32
CA LEU A 11 13.32 -3.26 8.04
C LEU A 11 13.17 -1.73 8.05
N LEU A 12 12.88 -1.16 9.22
CA LEU A 12 12.74 0.27 9.49
C LEU A 12 14.10 1.01 9.60
N LYS A 13 15.24 0.35 9.38
CA LYS A 13 16.55 1.02 9.27
C LYS A 13 16.62 1.81 7.96
N GLY A 14 16.05 3.02 7.96
CA GLY A 14 16.06 3.93 6.82
C GLY A 14 14.73 4.63 6.52
N ILE A 15 13.75 4.61 7.44
CA ILE A 15 12.55 5.44 7.27
C ILE A 15 12.97 6.92 7.27
N GLN A 16 12.78 7.59 6.13
CA GLN A 16 12.77 9.04 6.08
C GLN A 16 11.32 9.52 6.15
N PHE A 17 11.00 10.22 7.24
CA PHE A 17 9.69 10.83 7.45
C PHE A 17 9.66 12.19 6.75
N PHE A 18 8.74 12.38 5.80
CA PHE A 18 8.44 13.69 5.24
C PHE A 18 7.09 14.17 5.80
N ARG A 19 7.09 15.25 6.60
CA ARG A 19 5.88 15.79 7.26
C ARG A 19 5.32 16.98 6.47
N ASN A 20 4.03 16.97 6.16
CA ASN A 20 3.24 18.14 5.76
C ASN A 20 1.80 18.03 6.34
N THR A 21 1.14 19.14 6.66
CA THR A 21 0.01 19.21 7.61
C THR A 21 -1.37 18.95 6.98
N LYS A 22 -2.21 18.18 7.69
CA LYS A 22 -3.61 17.72 7.42
C LYS A 22 -3.80 16.41 6.65
N GLU A 23 -2.83 15.99 5.85
CA GLU A 23 -2.77 14.64 5.27
C GLU A 23 -1.32 14.19 5.41
N HIS A 24 -1.09 13.05 6.07
CA HIS A 24 0.27 12.59 6.35
C HIS A 24 0.60 11.38 5.49
N PRO A 25 1.03 11.58 4.24
CA PRO A 25 1.61 10.51 3.47
C PRO A 25 2.93 10.07 4.11
N ILE A 26 2.99 8.82 4.54
CA ILE A 26 4.20 8.20 5.09
C ILE A 26 4.77 7.27 4.02
N TYR A 27 6.07 7.41 3.76
CA TYR A 27 6.81 6.52 2.87
C TYR A 27 7.72 5.60 3.69
N TYR A 28 7.50 4.31 3.57
CA TYR A 28 8.35 3.26 4.12
C TYR A 28 9.17 2.65 3.00
N LEU A 29 10.50 2.75 3.09
CA LEU A 29 11.40 2.20 2.08
C LEU A 29 11.77 0.75 2.43
N PHE A 30 11.71 -0.16 1.47
CA PHE A 30 12.14 -1.55 1.58
C PHE A 30 13.35 -1.79 0.67
N TYR A 31 14.50 -2.08 1.29
CA TYR A 31 15.81 -1.98 0.64
C TYR A 31 16.02 -2.89 -0.57
N PHE A 32 15.44 -4.10 -0.64
CA PHE A 32 15.58 -4.95 -1.83
C PHE A 32 14.52 -6.06 -1.90
N HIS A 33 13.90 -6.20 -3.08
CA HIS A 33 13.09 -7.35 -3.49
C HIS A 33 13.69 -7.95 -4.77
N CYS A 34 14.00 -9.25 -4.77
CA CYS A 34 14.78 -9.88 -5.84
C CYS A 34 14.12 -9.79 -7.25
N VAL A 35 12.80 -9.63 -7.31
CA VAL A 35 12.06 -9.48 -8.58
C VAL A 35 11.77 -8.02 -8.94
N HIS A 36 11.61 -7.16 -7.95
CA HIS A 36 11.03 -5.82 -8.15
C HIS A 36 12.05 -4.68 -7.94
N GLY A 37 13.27 -5.00 -7.49
CA GLY A 37 14.28 -4.03 -7.13
C GLY A 37 13.99 -3.41 -5.76
N ILE A 38 14.28 -2.12 -5.61
CA ILE A 38 13.97 -1.40 -4.37
C ILE A 38 12.48 -1.06 -4.40
N THR A 39 11.77 -1.43 -3.35
CA THR A 39 10.32 -1.17 -3.23
C THR A 39 10.03 -0.32 -2.00
N GLY A 40 8.80 0.16 -1.86
CA GLY A 40 8.38 0.91 -0.69
C GLY A 40 6.87 0.94 -0.55
N LEU A 41 6.41 1.15 0.67
CA LEU A 41 5.00 1.35 0.98
C LEU A 41 4.74 2.85 1.13
N TYR A 42 3.80 3.35 0.36
CA TYR A 42 3.20 4.67 0.57
C TYR A 42 1.91 4.47 1.34
N ALA A 43 1.78 5.11 2.51
CA ALA A 43 0.60 5.02 3.35
C ALA A 43 0.01 6.41 3.55
N MET A 44 -1.30 6.54 3.38
CA MET A 44 -2.07 7.72 3.71
C MET A 44 -3.18 7.29 4.65
N GLU A 45 -3.27 7.93 5.80
CA GLU A 45 -4.38 7.77 6.74
C GLU A 45 -4.97 9.14 7.06
N ARG A 46 -6.29 9.17 7.22
CA ARG A 46 -7.03 10.30 7.76
C ARG A 46 -7.72 9.84 9.04
N TYR A 47 -7.61 10.68 10.06
CA TYR A 47 -8.12 10.41 11.39
C TYR A 47 -9.36 11.26 11.67
N ASN A 48 -10.29 10.71 12.44
CA ASN A 48 -11.47 11.44 12.94
C ASN A 48 -11.08 12.22 14.21
N GLU A 49 -12.04 12.90 14.82
CA GLU A 49 -11.82 13.69 16.04
C GLU A 49 -11.39 12.84 17.25
N GLU A 50 -11.74 11.55 17.25
CA GLU A 50 -11.36 10.58 18.27
C GLU A 50 -9.95 9.98 18.04
N GLY A 51 -9.29 10.34 16.93
CA GLY A 51 -7.98 9.82 16.55
C GLY A 51 -8.03 8.44 15.87
N CYS A 52 -9.20 7.94 15.50
CA CYS A 52 -9.37 6.69 14.77
C CYS A 52 -9.21 6.91 13.25
N VAL A 53 -8.55 5.98 12.55
CA VAL A 53 -8.46 5.99 11.08
C VAL A 53 -9.85 5.76 10.50
N TRP A 54 -10.38 6.74 9.76
CA TRP A 54 -11.66 6.61 9.06
C TRP A 54 -11.49 6.48 7.55
N LYS A 55 -10.37 6.94 7.01
CA LYS A 55 -10.05 6.83 5.57
C LYS A 55 -8.57 6.49 5.40
N TYR A 56 -8.25 5.56 4.51
CA TYR A 56 -6.88 5.19 4.22
C TYR A 56 -6.66 4.80 2.75
N SER A 57 -5.40 4.92 2.35
CA SER A 57 -4.87 4.43 1.08
C SER A 57 -3.42 3.97 1.29
N TYR A 58 -3.18 2.69 1.08
CA TYR A 58 -1.87 2.06 1.19
C TYR A 58 -1.44 1.54 -0.17
N GLU A 59 -0.19 1.74 -0.54
CA GLU A 59 0.27 1.44 -1.88
C GLU A 59 1.72 0.93 -1.87
N TRP A 60 1.91 -0.35 -2.22
CA TRP A 60 3.23 -0.95 -2.39
C TRP A 60 3.74 -0.71 -3.81
N LYS A 61 4.92 -0.08 -3.95
CA LYS A 61 5.45 0.42 -5.22
C LYS A 61 6.93 0.10 -5.40
N ILE A 62 7.36 0.03 -6.65
CA ILE A 62 8.76 0.03 -7.08
C ILE A 62 9.30 1.46 -7.00
N ILE A 63 10.39 1.62 -6.24
CA ILE A 63 11.15 2.86 -6.11
C ILE A 63 12.32 2.88 -7.10
N TYR A 64 13.00 1.74 -7.25
CA TYR A 64 14.11 1.58 -8.20
C TYR A 64 14.06 0.18 -8.87
N PRO A 65 14.21 0.07 -10.20
CA PRO A 65 14.43 1.16 -11.15
C PRO A 65 13.21 2.08 -11.27
N LYS A 66 13.44 3.36 -11.63
CA LYS A 66 12.35 4.33 -11.77
C LYS A 66 11.44 3.90 -12.93
N LYS A 67 10.20 3.55 -12.61
CA LYS A 67 9.18 3.18 -13.60
C LYS A 67 8.13 4.29 -13.76
N GLY A 68 7.45 4.30 -14.92
CA GLY A 68 6.32 5.18 -15.16
C GLY A 68 5.20 4.97 -14.13
N LYS A 69 4.31 5.96 -13.95
CA LYS A 69 3.28 5.96 -12.90
C LYS A 69 2.46 4.66 -12.84
N HIS A 70 2.19 4.02 -13.98
CA HIS A 70 1.42 2.78 -14.03
C HIS A 70 2.24 1.51 -13.78
N LEU A 71 3.54 1.55 -14.07
CA LEU A 71 4.42 0.38 -14.01
C LEU A 71 5.11 0.24 -12.66
N LYS A 72 5.00 1.26 -11.80
CA LYS A 72 5.60 1.24 -10.46
C LYS A 72 4.69 0.65 -9.39
N HIS A 73 3.38 0.50 -9.61
CA HIS A 73 2.48 -0.05 -8.59
C HIS A 73 2.57 -1.58 -8.57
N ILE A 74 2.76 -2.15 -7.39
CA ILE A 74 2.77 -3.59 -7.14
C ILE A 74 1.41 -4.01 -6.58
N SER A 75 0.90 -3.28 -5.59
CA SER A 75 -0.39 -3.54 -4.95
C SER A 75 -0.87 -2.27 -4.26
N ALA A 76 -2.18 -2.11 -4.07
CA ALA A 76 -2.72 -1.03 -3.25
C ALA A 76 -4.05 -1.41 -2.60
N TRP A 77 -4.37 -0.75 -1.49
CA TRP A 77 -5.50 -1.01 -0.61
C TRP A 77 -6.10 0.31 -0.18
N GLY A 78 -7.42 0.40 -0.10
CA GLY A 78 -8.08 1.61 0.36
C GLY A 78 -9.52 1.35 0.75
N ASN A 79 -10.08 2.25 1.55
CA ASN A 79 -11.48 2.24 1.93
C ASN A 79 -12.23 3.47 1.38
N GLU A 80 -11.74 4.06 0.29
CA GLU A 80 -12.43 5.17 -0.37
C GLU A 80 -13.60 4.65 -1.21
N LEU A 81 -14.80 5.21 -1.02
CA LEU A 81 -15.89 4.98 -1.96
C LEU A 81 -15.63 5.75 -3.26
N HIS A 82 -16.01 5.16 -4.38
CA HIS A 82 -15.96 5.80 -5.70
C HIS A 82 -17.36 5.77 -6.30
N GLU A 83 -18.30 6.50 -5.69
CA GLU A 83 -19.72 6.51 -6.08
C GLU A 83 -20.16 7.82 -6.73
N ASP A 84 -19.23 8.73 -7.03
CA ASP A 84 -19.54 10.00 -7.68
C ASP A 84 -20.10 9.79 -9.09
N GLU A 85 -21.10 10.58 -9.49
CA GLU A 85 -21.79 10.46 -10.79
C GLU A 85 -20.83 10.64 -12.00
N GLU A 86 -19.73 11.37 -11.81
CA GLU A 86 -18.68 11.55 -12.82
C GLU A 86 -17.66 10.39 -12.86
N THR A 87 -17.71 9.48 -11.87
CA THR A 87 -16.87 8.29 -11.85
C THR A 87 -17.25 7.38 -13.00
N ARG A 88 -16.29 7.12 -13.90
CA ARG A 88 -16.51 6.16 -15.00
C ARG A 88 -16.94 4.81 -14.42
N LYS A 89 -17.92 4.17 -15.06
CA LYS A 89 -18.58 2.95 -14.57
C LYS A 89 -17.59 1.84 -14.16
N GLU A 90 -16.50 1.66 -14.90
CA GLU A 90 -15.46 0.67 -14.59
C GLU A 90 -14.62 0.97 -13.33
N PHE A 91 -14.78 2.15 -12.75
CA PHE A 91 -14.08 2.59 -11.55
C PHE A 91 -14.99 2.82 -10.35
N ILE A 92 -16.30 2.60 -10.50
CA ILE A 92 -17.25 2.70 -9.39
C ILE A 92 -16.93 1.63 -8.35
N VAL A 93 -16.89 2.05 -7.08
CA VAL A 93 -16.67 1.15 -5.93
C VAL A 93 -17.75 1.47 -4.90
N ALA A 94 -18.64 0.50 -4.71
CA ALA A 94 -19.78 0.60 -3.80
C ALA A 94 -19.55 -0.03 -2.42
N PHE A 95 -18.42 -0.75 -2.24
CA PHE A 95 -18.10 -1.46 -1.01
C PHE A 95 -16.63 -1.29 -0.64
N THR A 96 -16.34 -1.30 0.67
CA THR A 96 -15.01 -1.11 1.24
C THR A 96 -14.69 -2.24 2.22
N PRO A 97 -13.40 -2.57 2.46
CA PRO A 97 -12.22 -2.08 1.75
C PRO A 97 -12.14 -2.68 0.35
N HIS A 98 -11.32 -2.09 -0.50
CA HIS A 98 -11.15 -2.59 -1.85
C HIS A 98 -9.68 -2.55 -2.27
N HIS A 99 -9.32 -3.46 -3.16
CA HIS A 99 -7.98 -3.51 -3.74
C HIS A 99 -7.89 -2.57 -4.93
N HIS A 100 -6.80 -1.84 -4.97
CA HIS A 100 -6.44 -1.01 -6.10
C HIS A 100 -5.32 -1.71 -6.89
N HIS A 101 -5.66 -2.04 -8.13
CA HIS A 101 -4.76 -2.34 -9.25
C HIS A 101 -3.98 -3.67 -9.24
N ILE A 102 -3.97 -4.30 -10.42
CA ILE A 102 -2.98 -5.31 -10.83
C ILE A 102 -1.77 -4.60 -11.49
N PRO A 103 -0.52 -4.99 -11.17
CA PRO A 103 0.67 -4.45 -11.83
C PRO A 103 0.59 -4.60 -13.35
N GLY A 104 0.83 -3.51 -14.07
CA GLY A 104 0.74 -3.49 -15.53
C GLY A 104 -0.68 -3.48 -16.10
N TYR A 105 -1.71 -3.70 -15.28
CA TYR A 105 -3.12 -3.75 -15.69
C TYR A 105 -4.00 -2.91 -14.77
N ARG A 106 -3.94 -1.58 -14.92
CA ARG A 106 -4.67 -0.61 -14.08
C ARG A 106 -6.18 -0.88 -13.97
N ARG A 107 -6.78 -1.40 -15.04
CA ARG A 107 -8.22 -1.67 -15.15
C ARG A 107 -8.64 -2.95 -14.44
N ALA A 108 -7.71 -3.88 -14.21
CA ALA A 108 -8.02 -5.06 -13.44
C ALA A 108 -7.96 -4.71 -11.96
N ARG A 109 -9.10 -4.95 -11.30
CA ARG A 109 -9.23 -4.88 -9.85
C ARG A 109 -9.43 -6.31 -9.36
N LYS A 110 -8.84 -6.62 -8.22
CA LYS A 110 -9.23 -7.78 -7.42
C LYS A 110 -10.01 -7.26 -6.24
N GLU A 111 -10.83 -8.08 -5.60
CA GLU A 111 -11.32 -7.70 -4.28
C GLU A 111 -10.29 -8.13 -3.24
N ASN A 112 -10.10 -7.30 -2.22
CA ASN A 112 -9.28 -7.65 -1.07
C ASN A 112 -10.08 -7.28 0.17
N TRP A 113 -10.68 -8.31 0.77
CA TRP A 113 -11.51 -8.23 1.96
C TRP A 113 -10.68 -8.32 3.25
N ASP A 114 -9.37 -8.53 3.15
CA ASP A 114 -8.56 -9.05 4.25
C ASP A 114 -7.55 -8.02 4.80
N VAL A 115 -7.38 -6.86 4.14
CA VAL A 115 -6.44 -5.82 4.57
C VAL A 115 -7.20 -4.53 4.87
N TRP A 116 -7.28 -4.19 6.15
CA TRP A 116 -8.03 -3.06 6.69
C TRP A 116 -7.14 -1.99 7.32
N THR A 117 -5.92 -2.38 7.70
CA THR A 117 -5.01 -1.55 8.49
C THR A 117 -3.61 -1.48 7.89
N LEU A 118 -2.84 -0.48 8.33
CA LEU A 118 -1.44 -0.35 7.95
C LEU A 118 -0.61 -1.55 8.46
N GLU A 119 -0.94 -2.11 9.62
CA GLU A 119 -0.25 -3.27 10.18
C GLU A 119 -0.46 -4.52 9.33
N GLU A 120 -1.70 -4.83 8.95
CA GLU A 120 -1.99 -5.94 8.02
C GLU A 120 -1.34 -5.73 6.66
N THR A 121 -1.24 -4.47 6.20
CA THR A 121 -0.50 -4.15 4.98
C THR A 121 0.99 -4.47 5.11
N PHE A 122 1.60 -4.17 6.27
CA PHE A 122 2.98 -4.54 6.54
C PHE A 122 3.15 -6.06 6.58
N GLU A 123 2.25 -6.79 7.24
CA GLU A 123 2.29 -8.25 7.28
C GLU A 123 2.22 -8.86 5.88
N PHE A 124 1.29 -8.36 5.06
CA PHE A 124 1.14 -8.76 3.67
C PHE A 124 2.44 -8.53 2.89
N VAL A 125 3.00 -7.32 2.92
CA VAL A 125 4.21 -7.00 2.14
C VAL A 125 5.43 -7.75 2.69
N ALA A 126 5.54 -7.89 4.01
CA ALA A 126 6.65 -8.59 4.66
C ALA A 126 6.77 -10.03 4.17
N TYR A 127 5.65 -10.74 3.94
CA TYR A 127 5.67 -12.09 3.37
C TYR A 127 6.43 -12.15 2.04
N TYR A 128 6.17 -11.23 1.11
CA TYR A 128 6.82 -11.22 -0.21
C TYR A 128 8.27 -10.76 -0.12
N ILE A 129 8.57 -9.75 0.70
CA ILE A 129 9.94 -9.29 0.94
C ILE A 129 10.79 -10.43 1.54
N GLN A 130 10.27 -11.17 2.51
CA GLN A 130 11.01 -12.23 3.20
C GLN A 130 11.14 -13.50 2.36
N SER A 131 10.08 -13.89 1.65
CA SER A 131 10.09 -15.10 0.83
C SER A 131 10.80 -14.90 -0.52
N GLY A 132 10.99 -13.64 -0.95
CA GLY A 132 11.46 -13.30 -2.29
C GLY A 132 10.46 -13.66 -3.41
N LYS A 133 9.25 -14.10 -3.06
CA LYS A 133 8.24 -14.46 -4.06
C LYS A 133 7.72 -13.21 -4.77
N GLU A 134 7.55 -13.33 -6.08
CA GLU A 134 6.85 -12.31 -6.85
C GLU A 134 5.39 -12.23 -6.42
N TYR A 135 4.88 -11.02 -6.20
CA TYR A 135 3.45 -10.82 -6.07
C TYR A 135 2.78 -10.91 -7.44
N LYS A 136 1.95 -11.94 -7.60
CA LYS A 136 1.09 -12.14 -8.77
C LYS A 136 -0.37 -12.05 -8.30
N PRO A 137 -1.07 -10.93 -8.55
CA PRO A 137 -2.48 -10.79 -8.17
C PRO A 137 -3.38 -11.75 -8.92
#